data_AF-A0AB39VP69-F1
#
_entry.id   AF-A0AB39VP69-F1
#
_cell.length_a   1.000
_cell.length_b   1.000
_cell.length_c   1.000
_cell.angle_alpha   90.00
_cell.angle_beta   90.00
_cell.angle_gamma   90.00
#
_symmetry.space_group_name_H-M   'P 1'
#
loop_
_entity.id
_entity.type
_entity.pdbx_description
1 polymer ?
#
loop_
_entity_poly.entity_id
_entity_poly.type
_entity_poly.pdbx_seq_one_letter_code
_entity_poly.pdbx_strand_id
1 'polypeptide(L)'
;MTRRLAKMGDKTTHGHIISASSSVYDEMKALVRTGDKAWCQECKGSFQIVGTYSGWIDEYMLVGNGDRVACRCKSNQVWATSGYRGDSQAAARAVPVPQKEAAPLQHAQAAKKSPQVVEQVSSPPQPLPLPARIYETQRQMDDYDADDMRYGDLTEEQLKKDFGLIHISPHVDPFEGVKFIPYGSHPSPYPIASARQSISLETSAEMLFDEFRSLSDMFSWTGEYKGLIRKMITHMQYGDGKPFSDPLLDKAMKEQILNDKSEGSTLLKIKEVLSENITATNNYYPLTARFKFKEAINRDAKLPMFDDAIDRINGLGISVHDTWATHITLQSLQINGDNFEAEVHYHIQDHFGLDNEDIRHWLYQNVSIFSIWFILQRWDRFAFRPFVTEINVMVKIKGIRGE
;
A
#
# COMPACT_ATOMS: atom_id res chain seq x y z
N MET A 1 -24.61 -12.25 -13.48
CA MET A 1 -25.83 -12.18 -12.63
C MET A 1 -25.33 -11.97 -11.23
N THR A 2 -25.49 -10.75 -10.72
CA THR A 2 -24.90 -10.29 -9.47
C THR A 2 -25.55 -10.96 -8.27
N ARG A 3 -24.75 -11.62 -7.43
CA ARG A 3 -25.20 -12.32 -6.21
C ARG A 3 -24.35 -11.91 -5.01
N ARG A 4 -24.88 -12.16 -3.81
CA ARG A 4 -24.20 -11.79 -2.56
C ARG A 4 -22.89 -12.57 -2.39
N LEU A 5 -21.89 -11.90 -1.84
CA LEU A 5 -20.61 -12.49 -1.44
C LEU A 5 -20.69 -13.02 -0.01
N ALA A 6 -19.89 -14.04 0.29
CA ALA A 6 -19.89 -14.69 1.60
C ALA A 6 -18.94 -13.99 2.56
N LYS A 7 -19.29 -13.99 3.85
CA LYS A 7 -18.46 -13.49 4.95
C LYS A 7 -18.19 -14.56 6.01
N MET A 8 -17.19 -14.31 6.86
CA MET A 8 -16.79 -15.20 7.94
C MET A 8 -17.99 -15.61 8.81
N GLY A 9 -18.15 -16.93 9.01
CA GLY A 9 -19.26 -17.49 9.77
C GLY A 9 -20.59 -17.65 9.00
N ASP A 10 -20.64 -17.31 7.71
CA ASP A 10 -21.80 -17.64 6.88
C ASP A 10 -22.04 -19.16 6.84
N LYS A 11 -23.31 -19.55 6.68
CA LYS A 11 -23.69 -20.96 6.66
C LYS A 11 -23.38 -21.61 5.32
N THR A 12 -23.19 -22.92 5.36
CA THR A 12 -23.25 -23.80 4.19
C THR A 12 -24.38 -24.80 4.38
N THR A 13 -24.80 -25.48 3.32
CA THR A 13 -25.87 -26.49 3.40
C THR A 13 -25.61 -27.54 4.48
N HIS A 14 -24.34 -27.88 4.73
CA HIS A 14 -23.94 -28.90 5.71
C HIS A 14 -22.99 -28.37 6.80
N GLY A 15 -22.98 -27.06 7.07
CA GLY A 15 -22.11 -26.48 8.10
C GLY A 15 -21.95 -24.97 8.01
N HIS A 16 -20.73 -24.46 8.17
CA HIS A 16 -20.45 -23.01 8.18
C HIS A 16 -19.00 -22.71 7.80
N ILE A 17 -18.75 -21.48 7.39
CA ILE A 17 -17.42 -20.98 7.03
C ILE A 17 -16.60 -20.71 8.30
N ILE A 18 -15.36 -21.19 8.31
CA ILE A 18 -14.47 -21.17 9.49
C ILE A 18 -13.12 -20.48 9.23
N SER A 19 -12.83 -20.09 7.99
CA SER A 19 -11.76 -19.14 7.69
C SER A 19 -12.22 -18.14 6.65
N ALA A 20 -11.67 -16.94 6.75
CA ALA A 20 -11.87 -15.86 5.81
C ALA A 20 -10.56 -15.08 5.77
N SER A 21 -9.93 -15.05 4.61
CA SER A 21 -8.61 -14.45 4.40
C SER A 21 -8.67 -13.13 3.64
N SER A 22 -9.87 -12.68 3.22
CA SER A 22 -10.06 -11.39 2.56
C SER A 22 -9.68 -10.23 3.46
N SER A 23 -9.07 -9.22 2.85
CA SER A 23 -8.85 -7.89 3.42
C SER A 23 -10.13 -7.04 3.44
N VAL A 24 -11.22 -7.51 2.82
CA VAL A 24 -12.51 -6.81 2.76
C VAL A 24 -13.44 -7.32 3.86
N TYR A 25 -14.10 -6.42 4.58
CA TYR A 25 -14.97 -6.78 5.70
C TYR A 25 -16.40 -6.26 5.53
N ASP A 26 -17.35 -7.06 6.03
CA ASP A 26 -18.75 -6.66 6.21
C ASP A 26 -19.12 -6.78 7.70
N GLU A 27 -19.34 -5.63 8.36
CA GLU A 27 -19.67 -5.53 9.79
C GLU A 27 -18.72 -6.35 10.67
N MET A 28 -17.40 -6.13 10.50
CA MET A 28 -16.29 -6.82 11.21
C MET A 28 -16.03 -8.28 10.81
N LYS A 29 -16.71 -8.81 9.80
CA LYS A 29 -16.47 -10.17 9.28
C LYS A 29 -15.83 -10.11 7.90
N ALA A 30 -14.62 -10.67 7.78
CA ALA A 30 -13.92 -10.74 6.49
C ALA A 30 -14.78 -11.47 5.45
N LEU A 31 -14.76 -10.99 4.22
CA LEU A 31 -15.26 -11.73 3.07
C LEU A 31 -14.39 -12.98 2.84
N VAL A 32 -14.93 -13.93 2.09
CA VAL A 32 -14.33 -15.25 1.96
C VAL A 32 -13.67 -15.38 0.60
N ARG A 33 -12.39 -15.76 0.56
CA ARG A 33 -11.64 -16.01 -0.68
C ARG A 33 -11.75 -17.47 -1.10
N THR A 34 -11.50 -17.74 -2.37
CA THR A 34 -11.26 -19.12 -2.83
C THR A 34 -10.08 -19.72 -2.04
N GLY A 35 -10.20 -20.97 -1.62
CA GLY A 35 -9.20 -21.63 -0.77
C GLY A 35 -9.42 -21.49 0.74
N ASP A 36 -10.26 -20.53 1.19
CA ASP A 36 -10.75 -20.50 2.56
C ASP A 36 -11.63 -21.72 2.88
N LYS A 37 -11.80 -22.03 4.16
CA LYS A 37 -12.36 -23.30 4.62
C LYS A 37 -13.75 -23.15 5.22
N ALA A 38 -14.60 -24.14 4.95
CA ALA A 38 -15.82 -24.39 5.68
C ALA A 38 -15.73 -25.72 6.43
N TRP A 39 -16.32 -25.75 7.63
CA TRP A 39 -16.59 -26.99 8.34
C TRP A 39 -17.80 -27.69 7.72
N CYS A 40 -17.68 -28.98 7.42
CA CYS A 40 -18.78 -29.82 6.97
C CYS A 40 -19.10 -30.85 8.05
N GLN A 41 -20.33 -30.80 8.57
CA GLN A 41 -20.81 -31.69 9.64
C GLN A 41 -20.92 -33.14 9.16
N GLU A 42 -21.39 -33.36 7.93
CA GLU A 42 -21.53 -34.69 7.33
C GLU A 42 -20.18 -35.38 7.09
N CYS A 43 -19.21 -34.65 6.55
CA CYS A 43 -17.86 -35.16 6.32
C CYS A 43 -16.96 -35.10 7.56
N LYS A 44 -17.44 -34.49 8.66
CA LYS A 44 -16.72 -34.25 9.91
C LYS A 44 -15.31 -33.68 9.71
N GLY A 45 -15.19 -32.63 8.90
CA GLY A 45 -13.89 -32.04 8.57
C GLY A 45 -13.99 -30.63 7.98
N SER A 46 -12.84 -29.97 7.83
CA SER A 46 -12.70 -28.68 7.18
C SER A 46 -12.23 -28.84 5.73
N PHE A 47 -12.90 -28.14 4.82
CA PHE A 47 -12.68 -28.27 3.38
C PHE A 47 -12.64 -26.90 2.73
N GLN A 48 -11.81 -26.75 1.71
CA GLN A 48 -11.71 -25.51 0.94
C GLN A 48 -13.02 -25.20 0.22
N ILE A 49 -13.29 -23.93 0.03
CA ILE A 49 -14.42 -23.40 -0.73
C ILE A 49 -13.88 -22.94 -2.08
N VAL A 50 -14.58 -23.30 -3.15
CA VAL A 50 -14.22 -22.91 -4.52
C VAL A 50 -14.99 -21.65 -4.88
N GLY A 51 -14.30 -20.50 -4.83
CA GLY A 51 -14.88 -19.21 -5.20
C GLY A 51 -15.05 -19.09 -6.72
N THR A 52 -16.20 -18.60 -7.17
CA THR A 52 -16.47 -18.38 -8.61
C THR A 52 -16.74 -16.91 -8.96
N TYR A 53 -16.66 -16.01 -7.99
CA TYR A 53 -16.93 -14.59 -8.19
C TYR A 53 -15.60 -13.86 -8.35
N SER A 54 -15.49 -13.01 -9.36
CA SER A 54 -14.32 -12.14 -9.48
C SER A 54 -14.33 -11.15 -8.32
N GLY A 55 -13.33 -11.27 -7.46
CA GLY A 55 -13.01 -10.25 -6.48
C GLY A 55 -12.34 -9.11 -7.22
N TRP A 56 -12.78 -7.89 -6.93
CA TRP A 56 -12.19 -6.72 -7.54
C TRP A 56 -11.17 -6.06 -6.56
N ILE A 57 -11.22 -6.41 -5.27
CA ILE A 57 -10.43 -5.84 -4.15
C ILE A 57 -9.19 -6.71 -3.82
N ASP A 58 -9.05 -7.82 -4.52
CA ASP A 58 -8.09 -8.89 -4.22
C ASP A 58 -7.71 -9.57 -5.53
N GLU A 59 -6.44 -9.98 -5.68
CA GLU A 59 -5.99 -10.79 -6.83
C GLU A 59 -6.64 -12.19 -6.86
N TYR A 60 -7.45 -12.54 -5.84
CA TYR A 60 -8.07 -13.85 -5.66
C TYR A 60 -9.59 -13.83 -5.86
N MET A 61 -10.13 -14.90 -6.46
CA MET A 61 -11.58 -15.10 -6.61
C MET A 61 -12.27 -15.13 -5.25
N LEU A 62 -13.39 -14.41 -5.12
CA LEU A 62 -14.23 -14.40 -3.93
C LEU A 62 -15.27 -15.52 -3.97
N VAL A 63 -15.70 -15.92 -2.78
CA VAL A 63 -16.78 -16.89 -2.56
C VAL A 63 -18.09 -16.14 -2.47
N GLY A 64 -19.08 -16.58 -3.24
CA GLY A 64 -20.43 -16.02 -3.21
C GLY A 64 -21.52 -17.07 -3.09
N ASN A 65 -22.76 -16.59 -3.12
CA ASN A 65 -23.93 -17.43 -2.90
C ASN A 65 -24.00 -18.58 -3.92
N GLY A 66 -24.08 -19.82 -3.42
CA GLY A 66 -24.14 -21.04 -4.24
C GLY A 66 -22.79 -21.65 -4.59
N ASP A 67 -21.67 -21.03 -4.23
CA ASP A 67 -20.34 -21.62 -4.41
C ASP A 67 -20.17 -22.89 -3.57
N ARG A 68 -19.36 -23.82 -4.09
CA ARG A 68 -19.29 -25.19 -3.57
C ARG A 68 -18.16 -25.35 -2.55
N VAL A 69 -18.45 -26.07 -1.47
CA VAL A 69 -17.43 -26.59 -0.57
C VAL A 69 -16.84 -27.89 -1.16
N ALA A 70 -15.52 -27.99 -1.25
CA ALA A 70 -14.79 -29.10 -1.87
C ALA A 70 -14.81 -30.42 -1.05
N CYS A 71 -15.82 -30.62 -0.21
CA CYS A 71 -16.04 -31.87 0.51
C CYS A 71 -16.74 -32.93 -0.36
N ARG A 72 -16.91 -34.14 0.20
CA ARG A 72 -17.55 -35.27 -0.51
C ARG A 72 -19.06 -35.08 -0.72
N CYS A 73 -19.68 -34.15 0.00
CA CYS A 73 -21.09 -33.81 -0.17
C CYS A 73 -21.28 -32.95 -1.44
N LYS A 74 -21.83 -33.54 -2.51
CA LYS A 74 -22.04 -32.84 -3.79
C LYS A 74 -22.98 -31.63 -3.69
N SER A 75 -23.84 -31.60 -2.68
CA SER A 75 -24.81 -30.52 -2.46
C SER A 75 -24.35 -29.45 -1.47
N ASN A 76 -23.11 -29.50 -0.95
CA ASN A 76 -22.67 -28.51 0.04
C ASN A 76 -22.35 -27.17 -0.62
N GLN A 77 -23.26 -26.19 -0.46
CA GLN A 77 -23.16 -24.87 -1.06
C GLN A 77 -23.17 -23.77 0.01
N VAL A 78 -22.55 -22.64 -0.32
CA VAL A 78 -22.47 -21.45 0.53
C VAL A 78 -23.75 -20.63 0.48
N TRP A 79 -24.22 -20.17 1.64
CA TRP A 79 -25.31 -19.22 1.80
C TRP A 79 -24.77 -17.88 2.27
N ALA A 80 -24.57 -16.99 1.30
CA ALA A 80 -23.90 -15.71 1.50
C ALA A 80 -24.86 -14.64 2.04
N THR A 81 -24.49 -13.97 3.13
CA THR A 81 -25.33 -12.96 3.77
C THR A 81 -24.78 -11.54 3.69
N SER A 82 -23.59 -11.34 3.12
CA SER A 82 -22.97 -10.02 3.16
C SER A 82 -23.74 -8.94 2.40
N GLY A 83 -23.47 -7.68 2.75
CA GLY A 83 -23.92 -6.50 1.99
C GLY A 83 -23.33 -6.41 0.58
N TYR A 84 -22.20 -7.09 0.33
CA TYR A 84 -21.47 -7.03 -0.93
C TYR A 84 -22.03 -7.98 -1.99
N ARG A 85 -21.93 -7.59 -3.25
CA ARG A 85 -22.36 -8.38 -4.41
C ARG A 85 -21.26 -8.43 -5.47
N GLY A 86 -21.18 -9.54 -6.17
CA GLY A 86 -20.24 -9.72 -7.28
C GLY A 86 -20.87 -10.51 -8.43
N ASP A 87 -20.22 -10.46 -9.58
CA ASP A 87 -20.59 -11.27 -10.74
C ASP A 87 -19.86 -12.63 -10.72
N SER A 88 -20.64 -13.69 -10.92
CA SER A 88 -20.10 -15.06 -11.01
C SER A 88 -19.56 -15.32 -12.40
N GLN A 89 -18.31 -15.79 -12.47
CA GLN A 89 -17.67 -16.28 -13.69
C GLN A 89 -17.86 -17.79 -13.90
N ALA A 90 -18.94 -18.38 -13.39
CA ALA A 90 -19.21 -19.83 -13.40
C ALA A 90 -19.17 -20.53 -14.78
N ALA A 91 -19.00 -19.79 -15.89
CA ALA A 91 -18.74 -20.33 -17.22
C ALA A 91 -17.29 -20.79 -17.46
N ALA A 92 -16.31 -20.38 -16.65
CA ALA A 92 -14.91 -20.78 -16.80
C ALA A 92 -14.57 -21.93 -15.84
N ARG A 93 -14.80 -23.17 -16.26
CA ARG A 93 -14.28 -24.34 -15.53
C ARG A 93 -12.83 -24.63 -15.93
N ALA A 94 -12.01 -24.76 -14.88
CA ALA A 94 -10.77 -25.53 -14.79
C ALA A 94 -9.61 -25.09 -15.70
N VAL A 95 -8.73 -24.25 -15.16
CA VAL A 95 -7.30 -24.30 -15.51
C VAL A 95 -6.57 -24.86 -14.30
N PRO A 96 -5.97 -26.06 -14.38
CA PRO A 96 -5.02 -26.52 -13.38
C PRO A 96 -3.82 -25.57 -13.41
N VAL A 97 -3.33 -25.18 -12.23
CA VAL A 97 -2.02 -24.52 -12.08
C VAL A 97 -0.97 -25.38 -12.80
N PRO A 98 -0.30 -24.89 -13.85
CA PRO A 98 0.78 -25.64 -14.48
C PRO A 98 2.00 -25.60 -13.54
N GLN A 99 2.41 -26.75 -13.03
CA GLN A 99 3.82 -26.99 -12.72
C GLN A 99 4.55 -27.28 -14.04
N LYS A 100 5.66 -26.57 -14.30
CA LYS A 100 6.87 -27.05 -15.01
C LYS A 100 7.92 -25.93 -14.95
N GLU A 101 9.08 -26.11 -14.32
CA GLU A 101 10.19 -27.01 -14.70
C GLU A 101 10.94 -26.49 -15.93
N ALA A 102 12.25 -26.35 -15.76
CA ALA A 102 13.21 -25.69 -16.63
C ALA A 102 13.47 -26.45 -17.94
N ALA A 103 13.74 -25.70 -19.02
CA ALA A 103 14.60 -26.07 -20.15
C ALA A 103 14.66 -24.89 -21.16
N PRO A 104 15.55 -24.90 -22.17
CA PRO A 104 17.02 -24.92 -22.10
C PRO A 104 17.65 -23.72 -22.84
N LEU A 105 18.91 -23.45 -22.52
CA LEU A 105 19.80 -22.53 -23.23
C LEU A 105 19.87 -22.85 -24.74
N GLN A 106 19.70 -21.83 -25.59
CA GLN A 106 20.21 -21.84 -26.96
C GLN A 106 21.15 -20.66 -27.18
N HIS A 107 22.33 -21.01 -27.69
CA HIS A 107 23.40 -20.12 -28.09
C HIS A 107 22.99 -19.24 -29.26
N ALA A 108 23.31 -17.95 -29.16
CA ALA A 108 23.56 -17.11 -30.32
C ALA A 108 24.87 -16.35 -30.09
N GLN A 109 25.90 -16.77 -30.83
CA GLN A 109 27.19 -16.11 -30.91
C GLN A 109 27.05 -14.80 -31.70
N ALA A 110 27.58 -13.70 -31.18
CA ALA A 110 27.96 -12.55 -32.01
C ALA A 110 29.24 -11.89 -31.47
N ALA A 111 30.29 -12.09 -32.26
CA ALA A 111 31.44 -11.22 -32.54
C ALA A 111 32.20 -10.53 -31.37
N LYS A 112 33.42 -11.04 -31.19
CA LYS A 112 34.58 -10.44 -30.51
C LYS A 112 34.81 -8.97 -30.86
N LYS A 113 35.06 -8.14 -29.84
CA LYS A 113 36.13 -7.13 -29.86
C LYS A 113 37.02 -7.33 -28.64
N SER A 114 38.30 -7.59 -28.91
CA SER A 114 39.38 -7.75 -27.94
C SER A 114 39.86 -6.40 -27.39
N PRO A 115 40.60 -6.40 -26.27
CA PRO A 115 40.45 -5.42 -25.19
C PRO A 115 41.38 -4.22 -25.32
N GLN A 116 40.94 -3.05 -24.86
CA GLN A 116 41.85 -1.99 -24.46
C GLN A 116 42.14 -2.16 -22.97
N VAL A 117 43.36 -2.60 -22.69
CA VAL A 117 43.96 -2.58 -21.36
C VAL A 117 44.14 -1.11 -20.98
N VAL A 118 43.28 -0.61 -20.10
CA VAL A 118 43.56 0.61 -19.35
C VAL A 118 44.23 0.16 -18.06
N GLU A 119 45.53 0.39 -17.97
CA GLU A 119 46.32 0.27 -16.74
C GLU A 119 45.63 1.11 -15.65
N GLN A 120 44.97 0.44 -14.70
CA GLN A 120 44.50 1.08 -13.49
C GLN A 120 45.72 1.32 -12.60
N VAL A 121 46.19 2.58 -12.61
CA VAL A 121 47.09 3.11 -11.60
C VAL A 121 46.43 2.88 -10.25
N SER A 122 47.00 1.97 -9.47
CA SER A 122 46.52 1.58 -8.14
C SER A 122 46.64 2.76 -7.18
N SER A 123 45.59 3.57 -7.10
CA SER A 123 45.39 4.44 -5.94
C SER A 123 45.46 3.58 -4.67
N PRO A 124 46.15 4.04 -3.61
CA PRO A 124 46.23 3.28 -2.36
C PRO A 124 44.82 2.95 -1.88
N PRO A 125 44.61 1.79 -1.24
CA PRO A 125 43.27 1.38 -0.85
C PRO A 125 42.76 2.38 0.22
N GLN A 126 41.67 3.06 -0.12
CA GLN A 126 41.10 4.15 0.68
C GLN A 126 39.79 3.70 1.33
N PRO A 127 39.54 4.11 2.58
CA PRO A 127 38.25 3.88 3.23
C PRO A 127 37.14 4.68 2.55
N LEU A 128 35.93 4.14 2.54
CA LEU A 128 34.72 4.86 2.15
C LEU A 128 34.55 6.07 3.10
N PRO A 129 34.55 7.32 2.58
CA PRO A 129 34.30 8.49 3.41
C PRO A 129 32.87 8.45 3.96
N LEU A 130 32.70 8.70 5.26
CA LEU A 130 31.39 8.71 5.92
C LEU A 130 31.03 10.14 6.38
N PRO A 131 29.72 10.52 6.37
CA PRO A 131 28.59 9.71 5.92
C PRO A 131 28.58 9.47 4.40
N ALA A 132 28.12 8.30 3.97
CA ALA A 132 28.07 7.91 2.55
C ALA A 132 26.66 7.53 2.12
N ARG A 133 26.14 8.19 1.08
CA ARG A 133 24.92 7.72 0.40
C ARG A 133 25.23 6.41 -0.33
N ILE A 134 24.69 5.31 0.18
CA ILE A 134 24.93 3.95 -0.32
C ILE A 134 23.82 3.46 -1.25
N TYR A 135 22.65 4.11 -1.19
CA TYR A 135 21.52 3.85 -2.06
C TYR A 135 20.68 5.10 -2.31
N GLU A 136 20.10 5.19 -3.49
CA GLU A 136 19.08 6.17 -3.87
C GLU A 136 18.13 5.55 -4.90
N THR A 137 16.85 5.88 -4.79
CA THR A 137 15.83 5.59 -5.82
C THR A 137 16.11 6.36 -7.11
N GLN A 138 15.47 5.95 -8.21
CA GLN A 138 15.50 6.72 -9.46
C GLN A 138 14.64 7.99 -9.37
N ARG A 139 13.48 7.88 -8.71
CA ARG A 139 12.62 9.01 -8.34
C ARG A 139 13.39 9.92 -7.37
N GLN A 140 13.23 11.23 -7.59
CA GLN A 140 13.91 12.28 -6.84
C GLN A 140 13.17 12.61 -5.55
N MET A 141 13.91 13.10 -4.54
CA MET A 141 13.30 13.77 -3.40
C MET A 141 12.66 15.09 -3.84
N ASP A 142 11.66 15.55 -3.09
CA ASP A 142 10.96 16.83 -3.25
C ASP A 142 10.31 16.98 -4.64
N ASP A 143 9.67 15.91 -5.13
CA ASP A 143 9.12 15.83 -6.48
C ASP A 143 7.69 16.38 -6.61
N TYR A 144 7.54 17.68 -6.40
CA TYR A 144 6.24 18.36 -6.48
C TYR A 144 5.62 18.41 -7.89
N ASP A 145 6.35 17.93 -8.92
CA ASP A 145 5.87 17.85 -10.30
C ASP A 145 5.18 16.51 -10.63
N ALA A 146 5.12 15.59 -9.67
CA ALA A 146 4.49 14.28 -9.83
C ALA A 146 2.97 14.35 -10.06
N ASP A 147 2.40 13.29 -10.63
CA ASP A 147 1.00 13.27 -11.08
C ASP A 147 -0.01 13.31 -9.93
N ASP A 148 0.35 12.71 -8.81
CA ASP A 148 -0.35 12.72 -7.51
C ASP A 148 -0.17 14.04 -6.75
N MET A 149 0.79 14.87 -7.15
CA MET A 149 1.06 16.20 -6.57
C MET A 149 0.32 17.35 -7.26
N ARG A 150 -0.43 17.08 -8.33
CA ARG A 150 -1.25 18.09 -9.02
C ARG A 150 -2.49 18.47 -8.19
N TYR A 151 -2.93 19.71 -8.32
CA TYR A 151 -4.09 20.26 -7.61
C TYR A 151 -4.73 21.40 -8.39
N GLY A 152 -6.03 21.62 -8.19
CA GLY A 152 -6.78 22.71 -8.82
C GLY A 152 -6.74 22.72 -10.35
N ASP A 153 -6.46 21.57 -10.99
CA ASP A 153 -6.21 21.44 -12.42
C ASP A 153 -7.42 20.89 -13.21
N LEU A 154 -8.50 20.52 -12.52
CA LEU A 154 -9.71 19.96 -13.11
C LEU A 154 -10.93 20.86 -12.89
N THR A 155 -11.70 21.03 -13.96
CA THR A 155 -13.03 21.66 -13.91
C THR A 155 -14.09 20.69 -13.40
N GLU A 156 -15.22 21.22 -12.94
CA GLU A 156 -16.39 20.41 -12.57
C GLU A 156 -16.85 19.48 -13.72
N GLU A 157 -16.84 19.96 -14.96
CA GLU A 157 -17.23 19.18 -16.13
C GLU A 157 -16.31 17.96 -16.31
N GLN A 158 -15.00 18.12 -16.13
CA GLN A 158 -14.02 17.03 -16.20
C GLN A 158 -14.21 16.04 -15.04
N LEU A 159 -14.41 16.54 -13.81
CA LEU A 159 -14.68 15.68 -12.64
C LEU A 159 -15.90 14.79 -12.87
N LYS A 160 -16.99 15.35 -13.39
CA LYS A 160 -18.23 14.61 -13.67
C LYS A 160 -18.08 13.65 -14.85
N LYS A 161 -17.50 14.12 -15.96
CA LYS A 161 -17.47 13.38 -17.24
C LYS A 161 -16.37 12.32 -17.29
N ASP A 162 -15.17 12.68 -16.87
CA ASP A 162 -13.98 11.85 -17.06
C ASP A 162 -13.73 10.91 -15.86
N PHE A 163 -14.25 11.26 -14.68
CA PHE A 163 -14.06 10.51 -13.44
C PHE A 163 -15.37 10.04 -12.78
N GLY A 164 -16.55 10.41 -13.32
CA GLY A 164 -17.85 9.97 -12.79
C GLY A 164 -18.21 10.56 -11.43
N LEU A 165 -17.52 11.62 -11.00
CA LEU A 165 -17.68 12.24 -9.68
C LEU A 165 -18.90 13.16 -9.64
N ILE A 166 -20.09 12.54 -9.60
CA ILE A 166 -21.39 13.23 -9.61
C ILE A 166 -21.97 13.35 -8.19
N HIS A 167 -21.85 12.29 -7.38
CA HIS A 167 -22.34 12.25 -6.00
C HIS A 167 -21.17 12.02 -5.06
N ILE A 168 -20.76 13.06 -4.35
CA ILE A 168 -19.54 13.03 -3.54
C ILE A 168 -19.84 12.69 -2.09
N SER A 169 -20.81 13.39 -1.49
CA SER A 169 -21.16 13.27 -0.08
C SER A 169 -22.69 13.15 0.07
N PRO A 170 -23.17 12.34 1.03
CA PRO A 170 -24.58 12.29 1.41
C PRO A 170 -25.02 13.53 2.19
N HIS A 171 -24.09 14.38 2.63
CA HIS A 171 -24.35 15.54 3.49
C HIS A 171 -24.23 16.89 2.76
N VAL A 172 -23.41 16.96 1.71
CA VAL A 172 -23.16 18.17 0.95
C VAL A 172 -22.99 17.88 -0.54
N ASP A 173 -23.58 18.74 -1.38
CA ASP A 173 -23.27 18.81 -2.81
C ASP A 173 -22.33 20.01 -3.04
N PRO A 174 -21.03 19.76 -3.27
CA PRO A 174 -20.05 20.81 -3.41
C PRO A 174 -20.20 21.59 -4.72
N PHE A 175 -20.73 20.97 -5.77
CA PHE A 175 -20.90 21.60 -7.08
C PHE A 175 -22.03 22.63 -7.04
N GLU A 176 -23.14 22.28 -6.40
CA GLU A 176 -24.30 23.15 -6.25
C GLU A 176 -24.19 24.10 -5.05
N GLY A 177 -23.21 23.90 -4.16
CA GLY A 177 -23.04 24.70 -2.95
C GLY A 177 -24.21 24.56 -1.97
N VAL A 178 -24.69 23.33 -1.78
CA VAL A 178 -25.83 23.04 -0.90
C VAL A 178 -25.55 21.95 0.11
N LYS A 179 -25.97 22.17 1.35
CA LYS A 179 -26.06 21.15 2.40
C LYS A 179 -27.42 20.47 2.36
N PHE A 180 -27.43 19.15 2.51
CA PHE A 180 -28.65 18.37 2.65
C PHE A 180 -29.10 18.33 4.11
N ILE A 181 -30.37 18.68 4.36
CA ILE A 181 -30.99 18.58 5.68
C ILE A 181 -31.86 17.31 5.71
N PRO A 182 -31.57 16.33 6.58
CA PRO A 182 -32.39 15.13 6.73
C PRO A 182 -33.80 15.46 7.23
N TYR A 183 -34.83 14.79 6.72
CA TYR A 183 -36.19 14.89 7.25
C TYR A 183 -36.41 13.88 8.39
N GLY A 184 -36.63 14.38 9.61
CA GLY A 184 -37.01 13.57 10.77
C GLY A 184 -35.84 12.96 11.56
N SER A 185 -36.10 12.65 12.83
CA SER A 185 -35.13 12.15 13.83
C SER A 185 -34.90 10.63 13.77
N HIS A 186 -35.16 9.96 12.63
CA HIS A 186 -35.05 8.51 12.50
C HIS A 186 -33.84 8.11 11.65
N PRO A 187 -33.04 7.12 12.10
CA PRO A 187 -31.87 6.64 11.38
C PRO A 187 -32.32 5.79 10.18
N SER A 188 -32.69 6.45 9.09
CA SER A 188 -32.80 5.80 7.78
C SER A 188 -31.41 5.77 7.12
N PRO A 189 -30.96 4.63 6.56
CA PRO A 189 -29.72 4.56 5.78
C PRO A 189 -29.78 5.33 4.46
N TYR A 190 -30.96 5.86 4.10
CA TYR A 190 -31.16 6.75 2.95
C TYR A 190 -31.96 7.98 3.41
N PRO A 191 -31.31 9.12 3.72
CA PRO A 191 -32.02 10.35 4.03
C PRO A 191 -32.74 10.83 2.77
N ILE A 192 -34.07 10.86 2.80
CA ILE A 192 -34.85 11.59 1.81
C ILE A 192 -34.58 13.07 2.07
N ALA A 193 -33.65 13.67 1.33
CA ALA A 193 -33.31 15.09 1.46
C ALA A 193 -34.53 15.93 1.11
N SER A 194 -35.17 16.53 2.11
CA SER A 194 -36.39 17.33 1.92
C SER A 194 -36.11 18.83 1.85
N ALA A 195 -34.97 19.29 2.41
CA ALA A 195 -34.57 20.69 2.36
C ALA A 195 -33.09 20.82 1.98
N ARG A 196 -32.82 21.75 1.06
CA ARG A 196 -31.48 22.16 0.64
C ARG A 196 -31.20 23.53 1.24
N GLN A 197 -30.05 23.67 1.88
CA GLN A 197 -29.57 24.95 2.40
C GLN A 197 -28.36 25.39 1.59
N SER A 198 -28.41 26.59 1.00
CA SER A 198 -27.24 27.17 0.35
C SER A 198 -26.15 27.47 1.38
N ILE A 199 -24.91 27.12 1.03
CA ILE A 199 -23.71 27.29 1.85
C ILE A 199 -22.60 27.92 1.00
N SER A 200 -21.59 28.50 1.66
CA SER A 200 -20.40 28.96 0.95
C SER A 200 -19.53 27.78 0.49
N LEU A 201 -18.65 28.05 -0.47
CA LEU A 201 -17.65 27.09 -0.92
C LEU A 201 -16.73 26.66 0.22
N GLU A 202 -16.34 27.59 1.09
CA GLU A 202 -15.53 27.34 2.28
C GLU A 202 -16.22 26.37 3.24
N THR A 203 -17.49 26.61 3.58
CA THR A 203 -18.28 25.70 4.42
C THR A 203 -18.44 24.33 3.77
N SER A 204 -18.57 24.26 2.44
CA SER A 204 -18.60 22.99 1.73
C SER A 204 -17.28 22.21 1.89
N ALA A 205 -16.14 22.89 1.76
CA ALA A 205 -14.83 22.26 1.93
C ALA A 205 -14.64 21.77 3.37
N GLU A 206 -15.01 22.57 4.38
CA GLU A 206 -14.94 22.19 5.80
C GLU A 206 -15.74 20.93 6.09
N MET A 207 -16.99 20.86 5.59
CA MET A 207 -17.83 19.68 5.74
C MET A 207 -17.23 18.43 5.09
N LEU A 208 -16.64 18.58 3.90
CA LEU A 208 -15.96 17.49 3.20
C LEU A 208 -14.71 17.02 3.95
N PHE A 209 -13.91 17.92 4.51
CA PHE A 209 -12.76 17.55 5.34
C PHE A 209 -13.17 16.84 6.63
N ASP A 210 -14.27 17.25 7.26
CA ASP A 210 -14.80 16.56 8.43
C ASP A 210 -15.29 15.16 8.10
N GLU A 211 -15.95 14.99 6.96
CA GLU A 211 -16.33 13.68 6.44
C GLU A 211 -15.10 12.84 6.08
N PHE A 212 -14.08 13.42 5.45
CA PHE A 212 -12.82 12.75 5.14
C PHE A 212 -12.17 12.19 6.41
N ARG A 213 -12.07 13.01 7.46
CA ARG A 213 -11.57 12.55 8.76
C ARG A 213 -12.43 11.46 9.36
N SER A 214 -13.76 11.60 9.33
CA SER A 214 -14.67 10.60 9.88
C SER A 214 -14.58 9.26 9.16
N LEU A 215 -14.45 9.27 7.83
CA LEU A 215 -14.27 8.06 7.03
C LEU A 215 -12.90 7.43 7.31
N SER A 216 -11.87 8.24 7.54
CA SER A 216 -10.53 7.76 7.91
C SER A 216 -10.51 6.98 9.23
N ASP A 217 -11.45 7.24 10.14
CA ASP A 217 -11.56 6.50 11.41
C ASP A 217 -12.03 5.06 11.23
N MET A 218 -12.79 4.76 10.16
CA MET A 218 -13.19 3.39 9.80
C MET A 218 -12.02 2.52 9.40
N PHE A 219 -10.87 3.14 9.19
CA PHE A 219 -9.66 2.50 8.75
C PHE A 219 -8.62 2.49 9.87
N SER A 220 -8.64 3.45 10.79
CA SER A 220 -7.70 3.49 11.92
C SER A 220 -7.95 2.42 13.00
N TRP A 221 -7.62 1.14 12.74
CA TRP A 221 -8.18 -0.01 13.45
C TRP A 221 -7.65 -0.32 14.86
N THR A 222 -6.42 0.04 15.29
CA THR A 222 -5.99 -0.10 16.71
C THR A 222 -4.60 0.52 16.99
N GLY A 223 -4.29 0.78 18.27
CA GLY A 223 -2.91 1.06 18.73
C GLY A 223 -2.51 2.54 18.83
N GLU A 224 -1.22 2.79 19.03
CA GLU A 224 -0.63 4.13 19.22
C GLU A 224 -0.60 5.00 17.95
N TYR A 225 -0.80 4.38 16.79
CA TYR A 225 -0.83 5.02 15.48
C TYR A 225 -2.21 5.64 15.15
N LYS A 226 -3.20 5.41 16.02
CA LYS A 226 -4.56 5.91 15.85
C LYS A 226 -4.58 7.44 15.72
N GLY A 227 -5.17 7.92 14.63
CA GLY A 227 -5.34 9.36 14.37
C GLY A 227 -4.20 10.03 13.60
N LEU A 228 -3.13 9.32 13.22
CA LEU A 228 -2.08 9.89 12.36
C LEU A 228 -2.63 10.32 10.99
N ILE A 229 -3.50 9.49 10.40
CA ILE A 229 -4.20 9.84 9.16
C ILE A 229 -5.05 11.13 9.31
N ARG A 230 -5.68 11.34 10.47
CA ARG A 230 -6.43 12.58 10.74
C ARG A 230 -5.49 13.80 10.79
N LYS A 231 -4.27 13.64 11.32
CA LYS A 231 -3.26 14.72 11.30
C LYS A 231 -2.87 15.05 9.87
N MET A 232 -2.66 14.04 9.02
CA MET A 232 -2.34 14.22 7.60
C MET A 232 -3.49 14.91 6.84
N ILE A 233 -4.74 14.49 7.05
CA ILE A 233 -5.92 15.15 6.46
C ILE A 233 -6.04 16.60 6.97
N THR A 234 -5.76 16.84 8.25
CA THR A 234 -5.75 18.20 8.82
C THR A 234 -4.63 19.05 8.24
N HIS A 235 -3.48 18.46 7.97
CA HIS A 235 -2.37 19.10 7.29
C HIS A 235 -2.68 19.39 5.82
N MET A 236 -3.44 18.53 5.12
CA MET A 236 -3.94 18.85 3.79
C MET A 236 -4.84 20.10 3.81
N GLN A 237 -5.71 20.23 4.82
CA GLN A 237 -6.62 21.37 4.93
C GLN A 237 -5.90 22.69 5.24
N TYR A 238 -4.88 22.67 6.12
CA TYR A 238 -4.30 23.90 6.68
C TYR A 238 -2.80 24.09 6.43
N GLY A 239 -2.11 23.08 5.91
CA GLY A 239 -0.66 23.04 5.74
C GLY A 239 -0.16 23.64 4.42
N ASP A 240 -1.06 23.92 3.47
CA ASP A 240 -0.77 24.59 2.19
C ASP A 240 0.37 23.90 1.40
N GLY A 241 0.33 22.57 1.34
CA GLY A 241 1.27 21.75 0.56
C GLY A 241 2.68 21.64 1.14
N LYS A 242 2.95 22.20 2.32
CA LYS A 242 4.25 22.06 2.99
C LYS A 242 4.50 20.60 3.37
N PRO A 243 5.77 20.14 3.44
CA PRO A 243 6.09 18.80 3.93
C PRO A 243 5.46 18.49 5.29
N PHE A 244 5.02 17.25 5.46
CA PHE A 244 4.48 16.73 6.71
C PHE A 244 5.45 15.73 7.32
N SER A 245 5.81 15.93 8.58
CA SER A 245 6.60 14.99 9.38
C SER A 245 5.90 14.72 10.71
N ASP A 246 5.88 13.47 11.16
CA ASP A 246 5.38 13.11 12.49
C ASP A 246 6.23 11.96 13.06
N PRO A 247 6.64 12.00 14.34
CA PRO A 247 7.43 10.93 14.96
C PRO A 247 6.78 9.54 14.89
N LEU A 248 5.46 9.46 14.76
CA LEU A 248 4.76 8.18 14.57
C LEU A 248 5.02 7.57 13.18
N LEU A 249 5.25 8.38 12.14
CA LEU A 249 5.66 7.89 10.81
C LEU A 249 7.06 7.28 10.89
N ASP A 250 8.01 8.01 11.51
CA ASP A 250 9.37 7.53 11.74
C ASP A 250 9.37 6.22 12.52
N LYS A 251 8.54 6.14 13.56
CA LYS A 251 8.42 4.94 14.39
C LYS A 251 7.85 3.76 13.61
N ALA A 252 6.74 3.93 12.90
CA ALA A 252 6.10 2.87 12.13
C ALA A 252 7.06 2.33 11.05
N MET A 253 7.74 3.22 10.33
CA MET A 253 8.73 2.87 9.32
C MET A 253 9.94 2.15 9.94
N LYS A 254 10.43 2.62 11.09
CA LYS A 254 11.51 1.96 11.82
C LYS A 254 11.14 0.55 12.26
N GLU A 255 9.92 0.35 12.76
CA GLU A 255 9.42 -0.97 13.13
C GLU A 255 9.28 -1.88 11.91
N GLN A 256 8.91 -1.37 10.75
CA GLN A 256 8.89 -2.15 9.51
C GLN A 256 10.31 -2.57 9.09
N ILE A 257 11.25 -1.63 9.01
CA ILE A 257 12.65 -1.90 8.65
C ILE A 257 13.28 -2.93 9.59
N LEU A 258 13.06 -2.78 10.91
CA LEU A 258 13.64 -3.68 11.90
C LEU A 258 12.98 -5.06 11.90
N ASN A 259 11.69 -5.15 11.63
CA ASN A 259 10.95 -6.42 11.65
C ASN A 259 10.96 -7.17 10.32
N ASP A 260 11.41 -6.55 9.23
CA ASP A 260 11.60 -7.24 7.95
C ASP A 260 12.78 -8.22 8.02
N LYS A 261 12.45 -9.50 8.10
CA LYS A 261 13.38 -10.65 8.09
C LYS A 261 13.34 -11.42 6.78
N SER A 262 12.68 -10.89 5.76
CA SER A 262 12.64 -11.52 4.44
C SER A 262 14.00 -11.45 3.75
N GLU A 263 14.20 -12.27 2.73
CA GLU A 263 15.39 -12.20 1.87
C GLU A 263 15.54 -10.83 1.18
N GLY A 264 14.42 -10.11 1.03
CA GLY A 264 14.38 -8.76 0.45
C GLY A 264 14.65 -7.62 1.44
N SER A 265 14.99 -7.91 2.69
CA SER A 265 15.26 -6.86 3.69
C SER A 265 16.48 -6.03 3.32
N THR A 266 16.26 -4.73 3.08
CA THR A 266 17.34 -3.75 2.82
C THR A 266 18.37 -3.74 3.95
N LEU A 267 17.93 -3.84 5.21
CA LEU A 267 18.81 -3.87 6.37
C LEU A 267 19.71 -5.10 6.37
N LEU A 268 19.17 -6.27 6.03
CA LEU A 268 19.96 -7.51 5.93
C LEU A 268 20.96 -7.44 4.78
N LYS A 269 20.56 -6.90 3.62
CA LYS A 269 21.46 -6.72 2.46
C LYS A 269 22.61 -5.78 2.77
N ILE A 270 22.37 -4.69 3.49
CA ILE A 270 23.43 -3.78 3.94
C ILE A 270 24.37 -4.50 4.92
N LYS A 271 23.83 -5.31 5.85
CA LYS A 271 24.64 -6.13 6.76
C LYS A 271 25.52 -7.11 5.99
N GLU A 272 24.96 -7.87 5.04
CA GLU A 272 25.67 -8.84 4.18
C GLU A 272 26.82 -8.16 3.43
N VAL A 273 26.56 -7.03 2.77
CA VAL A 273 27.59 -6.26 2.06
C VAL A 273 28.70 -5.78 3.00
N LEU A 274 28.37 -5.34 4.21
CA LEU A 274 29.39 -4.96 5.21
C LEU A 274 30.23 -6.18 5.62
N SER A 275 29.58 -7.29 5.99
CA SER A 275 30.25 -8.53 6.42
C SER A 275 31.22 -9.09 5.38
N GLU A 276 30.84 -9.09 4.10
CA GLU A 276 31.63 -9.66 3.02
C GLU A 276 32.83 -8.80 2.59
N ASN A 277 32.77 -7.48 2.84
CA ASN A 277 33.72 -6.53 2.26
C ASN A 277 34.62 -5.84 3.29
N ILE A 278 34.34 -5.98 4.58
CA ILE A 278 35.27 -5.63 5.65
C ILE A 278 36.24 -6.81 5.83
N THR A 279 37.47 -6.70 5.32
CA THR A 279 38.46 -7.79 5.37
C THR A 279 39.37 -7.67 6.59
N ALA A 280 40.03 -8.77 6.96
CA ALA A 280 41.02 -8.72 8.05
C ALA A 280 42.23 -7.83 7.75
N THR A 281 42.56 -7.69 6.46
CA THR A 281 43.64 -6.81 5.98
C THR A 281 43.23 -5.34 5.98
N ASN A 282 41.96 -5.06 5.65
CA ASN A 282 41.40 -3.72 5.57
C ASN A 282 40.37 -3.57 6.69
N ASN A 283 40.79 -3.04 7.84
CA ASN A 283 39.91 -2.75 8.98
C ASN A 283 38.98 -1.53 8.72
N TYR A 284 38.46 -1.42 7.50
CA TYR A 284 37.58 -0.38 6.97
C TYR A 284 36.82 -0.95 5.75
N TYR A 285 35.68 -0.34 5.42
CA TYR A 285 34.98 -0.65 4.17
C TYR A 285 35.66 0.09 2.99
N PRO A 286 36.12 -0.60 1.94
CA PRO A 286 36.88 0.04 0.86
C PRO A 286 36.00 0.89 -0.05
N LEU A 287 36.47 2.10 -0.40
CA LEU A 287 35.76 3.02 -1.31
C LEU A 287 35.45 2.37 -2.67
N THR A 288 36.35 1.52 -3.16
CA THR A 288 36.18 0.80 -4.43
C THR A 288 35.01 -0.18 -4.41
N ALA A 289 34.56 -0.64 -3.24
CA ALA A 289 33.41 -1.54 -3.12
C ALA A 289 32.07 -0.82 -2.92
N ARG A 290 32.04 0.53 -2.86
CA ARG A 290 30.82 1.32 -2.58
C ARG A 290 29.60 0.90 -3.41
N PHE A 291 29.82 0.52 -4.67
CA PHE A 291 28.75 0.14 -5.59
C PHE A 291 27.99 -1.14 -5.17
N LYS A 292 28.60 -2.01 -4.34
CA LYS A 292 28.01 -3.28 -3.91
C LYS A 292 26.74 -3.09 -3.09
N PHE A 293 26.60 -2.00 -2.34
CA PHE A 293 25.35 -1.68 -1.66
C PHE A 293 24.20 -1.50 -2.65
N LYS A 294 24.41 -0.65 -3.68
CA LYS A 294 23.40 -0.40 -4.71
C LYS A 294 23.08 -1.65 -5.51
N GLU A 295 24.08 -2.47 -5.83
CA GLU A 295 23.91 -3.75 -6.51
C GLU A 295 23.05 -4.73 -5.69
N ALA A 296 23.38 -4.94 -4.41
CA ALA A 296 22.65 -5.85 -3.53
C ALA A 296 21.19 -5.41 -3.31
N ILE A 297 20.95 -4.10 -3.14
CA ILE A 297 19.60 -3.57 -2.94
C ILE A 297 18.78 -3.66 -4.23
N ASN A 298 19.33 -3.28 -5.39
CA ASN A 298 18.59 -3.33 -6.65
C ASN A 298 18.27 -4.75 -7.14
N ARG A 299 19.12 -5.74 -6.81
CA ARG A 299 18.94 -7.11 -7.30
C ARG A 299 17.84 -7.85 -6.53
N ASP A 300 17.87 -7.74 -5.20
CA ASP A 300 17.14 -8.68 -4.34
C ASP A 300 16.27 -7.99 -3.28
N ALA A 301 16.41 -6.67 -3.03
CA ALA A 301 15.71 -6.02 -1.92
C ALA A 301 14.34 -5.44 -2.31
N LYS A 302 13.40 -5.50 -1.36
CA LYS A 302 12.17 -4.71 -1.37
C LYS A 302 12.42 -3.48 -0.51
N LEU A 303 12.34 -2.28 -1.09
CA LEU A 303 12.47 -1.05 -0.30
C LEU A 303 11.35 -0.98 0.74
N PRO A 304 11.63 -0.48 1.96
CA PRO A 304 10.59 -0.21 2.93
C PRO A 304 9.55 0.74 2.32
N MET A 305 8.32 0.27 2.20
CA MET A 305 7.25 1.05 1.59
C MET A 305 6.52 1.88 2.65
N PHE A 306 6.30 3.17 2.40
CA PHE A 306 5.56 4.03 3.31
C PHE A 306 4.11 3.60 3.42
N ASP A 307 3.51 3.22 2.29
CA ASP A 307 2.27 2.49 2.20
C ASP A 307 2.15 1.31 3.18
N ASP A 308 3.12 0.39 3.21
CA ASP A 308 3.12 -0.75 4.14
C ASP A 308 3.15 -0.29 5.61
N ALA A 309 3.82 0.85 5.90
CA ALA A 309 3.83 1.46 7.22
C ALA A 309 2.49 2.13 7.54
N ILE A 310 1.89 2.83 6.56
CA ILE A 310 0.56 3.41 6.64
C ILE A 310 -0.49 2.32 6.84
N ASP A 311 -0.41 1.20 6.14
CA ASP A 311 -1.29 0.05 6.29
C ASP A 311 -1.26 -0.51 7.72
N ARG A 312 -0.09 -0.47 8.38
CA ARG A 312 0.02 -0.78 9.81
C ARG A 312 -0.58 0.30 10.72
N ILE A 313 -0.58 1.56 10.29
CA ILE A 313 -1.12 2.72 11.00
C ILE A 313 -2.66 2.81 10.88
N ASN A 314 -3.21 2.55 9.69
CA ASN A 314 -4.58 2.86 9.31
C ASN A 314 -5.35 1.66 8.74
N GLY A 315 -4.82 0.42 8.86
CA GLY A 315 -5.46 -0.85 8.49
C GLY A 315 -6.21 -0.89 7.16
N LEU A 316 -5.90 0.01 6.22
CA LEU A 316 -6.58 0.12 4.94
C LEU A 316 -6.11 -0.98 4.01
N GLY A 317 -4.81 -1.32 4.01
CA GLY A 317 -4.28 -2.12 2.90
C GLY A 317 -4.47 -1.41 1.56
N ILE A 318 -4.74 -0.10 1.60
CA ILE A 318 -5.03 0.75 0.44
C ILE A 318 -3.95 1.81 0.45
N SER A 319 -2.85 1.43 -0.18
CA SER A 319 -1.82 2.30 -0.66
C SER A 319 -2.30 3.14 -1.84
N VAL A 320 -1.75 4.33 -1.93
CA VAL A 320 -1.73 5.10 -3.17
C VAL A 320 -0.28 5.03 -3.63
N HIS A 321 0.03 3.97 -4.40
CA HIS A 321 1.31 3.63 -5.06
C HIS A 321 2.65 3.67 -4.25
N ASP A 322 3.61 2.80 -4.65
CA ASP A 322 4.95 2.63 -4.03
C ASP A 322 5.61 3.93 -3.53
N THR A 323 6.33 3.87 -2.39
CA THR A 323 7.17 4.96 -1.85
C THR A 323 7.82 5.80 -2.94
N TRP A 324 7.54 7.10 -2.96
CA TRP A 324 8.07 7.98 -3.99
C TRP A 324 9.61 7.96 -4.04
N ALA A 325 10.30 8.31 -2.96
CA ALA A 325 11.75 8.41 -2.96
C ALA A 325 12.40 7.88 -1.68
N THR A 326 13.59 7.28 -1.82
CA THR A 326 14.37 6.76 -0.69
C THR A 326 15.86 7.00 -0.88
N HIS A 327 16.48 7.60 0.12
CA HIS A 327 17.92 7.68 0.29
C HIS A 327 18.34 6.82 1.49
N ILE A 328 19.36 5.99 1.30
CA ILE A 328 19.98 5.24 2.39
C ILE A 328 21.43 5.69 2.52
N THR A 329 21.77 6.18 3.71
CA THR A 329 23.09 6.70 4.06
C THR A 329 23.71 5.83 5.15
N LEU A 330 24.90 5.31 4.88
CA LEU A 330 25.76 4.75 5.92
C LEU A 330 26.33 5.94 6.70
N GLN A 331 25.77 6.19 7.88
CA GLN A 331 26.07 7.37 8.69
C GLN A 331 27.40 7.21 9.42
N SER A 332 27.61 6.04 10.03
CA SER A 332 28.85 5.70 10.73
C SER A 332 29.13 4.19 10.63
N LEU A 333 30.40 3.82 10.74
CA LEU A 333 30.88 2.45 10.77
C LEU A 333 32.07 2.36 11.73
N GLN A 334 31.93 1.56 12.78
CA GLN A 334 32.97 1.26 13.76
C GLN A 334 33.33 -0.21 13.65
N ILE A 335 34.63 -0.52 13.55
CA ILE A 335 35.12 -1.90 13.41
C ILE A 335 36.07 -2.20 14.55
N ASN A 336 35.72 -3.21 15.35
CA ASN A 336 36.44 -3.65 16.54
C ASN A 336 36.78 -5.14 16.40
N GLY A 337 37.98 -5.44 15.90
CA GLY A 337 38.41 -6.81 15.62
C GLY A 337 37.57 -7.43 14.50
N ASP A 338 36.87 -8.52 14.81
CA ASP A 338 35.95 -9.18 13.88
C ASP A 338 34.55 -8.54 13.85
N ASN A 339 34.21 -7.68 14.82
CA ASN A 339 32.88 -7.10 14.95
C ASN A 339 32.80 -5.73 14.28
N PHE A 340 31.64 -5.40 13.75
CA PHE A 340 31.31 -4.04 13.34
C PHE A 340 29.98 -3.57 13.91
N GLU A 341 29.90 -2.27 14.18
CA GLU A 341 28.66 -1.54 14.45
C GLU A 341 28.52 -0.43 13.41
N ALA A 342 27.37 -0.37 12.75
CA ALA A 342 27.06 0.64 11.76
C ALA A 342 25.76 1.36 12.11
N GLU A 343 25.70 2.66 11.83
CA GLU A 343 24.46 3.43 11.86
C GLU A 343 24.03 3.72 10.43
N VAL A 344 22.79 3.38 10.10
CA VAL A 344 22.20 3.57 8.78
C VAL A 344 21.02 4.51 8.93
N HIS A 345 21.03 5.57 8.12
CA HIS A 345 19.96 6.55 8.00
C HIS A 345 19.14 6.24 6.75
N TYR A 346 17.85 6.05 6.92
CA TYR A 346 16.86 6.04 5.85
C TYR A 346 16.16 7.40 5.87
N HIS A 347 16.25 8.09 4.74
CA HIS A 347 15.45 9.28 4.43
C HIS A 347 14.46 8.87 3.35
N ILE A 348 13.18 8.87 3.70
CA ILE A 348 12.10 8.37 2.85
C ILE A 348 11.09 9.49 2.68
N GLN A 349 10.66 9.69 1.43
CA GLN A 349 9.60 10.60 1.08
C GLN A 349 8.51 9.89 0.30
N ASP A 350 7.27 10.30 0.54
CA ASP A 350 6.13 9.87 -0.23
C ASP A 350 5.15 11.03 -0.45
N HIS A 351 4.12 10.82 -1.25
CA HIS A 351 3.11 11.84 -1.54
C HIS A 351 1.80 11.55 -0.83
N PHE A 352 1.23 12.58 -0.20
CA PHE A 352 -0.16 12.57 0.23
C PHE A 352 -0.99 13.32 -0.81
N GLY A 353 -1.28 12.64 -1.91
CA GLY A 353 -2.14 13.11 -2.98
C GLY A 353 -2.66 11.96 -3.83
N LEU A 354 -3.64 12.25 -4.68
CA LEU A 354 -4.20 11.29 -5.63
C LEU A 354 -3.94 11.74 -7.08
N ASP A 355 -3.54 10.78 -7.91
CA ASP A 355 -3.45 10.93 -9.35
C ASP A 355 -4.74 10.49 -10.07
N ASN A 356 -4.73 10.58 -11.39
CA ASN A 356 -5.89 10.25 -12.22
C ASN A 356 -6.18 8.75 -12.30
N GLU A 357 -5.16 7.90 -12.17
CA GLU A 357 -5.30 6.44 -12.23
C GLU A 357 -5.88 5.89 -10.92
N ASP A 358 -5.54 6.51 -9.78
CA ASP A 358 -6.10 6.18 -8.48
C ASP A 358 -7.62 6.20 -8.50
N ILE A 359 -8.23 7.30 -8.95
CA ILE A 359 -9.69 7.46 -8.92
C ILE A 359 -10.40 6.63 -10.00
N ARG A 360 -9.68 6.19 -11.04
CA ARG A 360 -10.21 5.30 -12.08
C ARG A 360 -10.28 3.85 -11.63
N HIS A 361 -9.50 3.48 -10.62
CA HIS A 361 -9.56 2.14 -10.11
C HIS A 361 -10.89 1.93 -9.36
N TRP A 362 -11.59 0.87 -9.77
CA TRP A 362 -13.00 0.62 -9.45
C TRP A 362 -13.29 0.54 -7.93
N LEU A 363 -12.28 0.21 -7.10
CA LEU A 363 -12.36 0.21 -5.64
C LEU A 363 -12.63 1.63 -5.11
N TYR A 364 -11.88 2.61 -5.62
CA TYR A 364 -11.89 4.00 -5.17
C TYR A 364 -13.16 4.72 -5.60
N GLN A 365 -13.76 4.34 -6.74
CA GLN A 365 -15.07 4.84 -7.18
C GLN A 365 -16.21 4.49 -6.21
N ASN A 366 -16.06 3.43 -5.41
CA ASN A 366 -17.10 2.92 -4.52
C ASN A 366 -16.89 3.29 -3.04
N VAL A 367 -15.79 3.97 -2.69
CA VAL A 367 -15.51 4.41 -1.32
C VAL A 367 -15.40 5.93 -1.29
N SER A 368 -16.39 6.58 -0.65
CA SER A 368 -16.55 8.05 -0.67
C SER A 368 -15.31 8.84 -0.24
N ILE A 369 -14.41 8.23 0.56
CA ILE A 369 -13.20 8.88 1.05
C ILE A 369 -12.30 9.38 -0.09
N PHE A 370 -12.17 8.60 -1.17
CA PHE A 370 -11.30 8.94 -2.30
C PHE A 370 -11.95 9.97 -3.22
N SER A 371 -13.26 9.87 -3.45
CA SER A 371 -14.01 10.90 -4.15
C SER A 371 -13.89 12.25 -3.44
N ILE A 372 -14.01 12.28 -2.10
CA ILE A 372 -13.86 13.49 -1.29
C ILE A 372 -12.43 14.03 -1.39
N TRP A 373 -11.42 13.17 -1.18
CA TRP A 373 -10.02 13.57 -1.27
C TRP A 373 -9.69 14.15 -2.65
N PHE A 374 -10.07 13.44 -3.73
CA PHE A 374 -9.78 13.84 -5.10
C PHE A 374 -10.42 15.19 -5.45
N ILE A 375 -11.68 15.45 -5.06
CA ILE A 375 -12.28 16.75 -5.36
C ILE A 375 -11.69 17.89 -4.52
N LEU A 376 -11.33 17.64 -3.26
CA LEU A 376 -10.68 18.65 -2.41
C LEU A 376 -9.33 19.05 -3.04
N GLN A 377 -8.62 18.09 -3.61
CA GLN A 377 -7.32 18.30 -4.25
C GLN A 377 -7.44 18.93 -5.65
N ARG A 378 -8.16 18.28 -6.56
CA ARG A 378 -8.05 18.50 -8.00
C ARG A 378 -9.05 19.52 -8.55
N TRP A 379 -10.16 19.77 -7.85
CA TRP A 379 -11.15 20.74 -8.34
C TRP A 379 -10.59 22.16 -8.28
N ASP A 380 -10.61 22.86 -9.42
CA ASP A 380 -10.11 24.23 -9.59
C ASP A 380 -10.68 25.26 -8.58
N ARG A 381 -11.88 25.00 -8.05
CA ARG A 381 -12.50 25.84 -7.02
C ARG A 381 -12.01 25.57 -5.60
N PHE A 382 -11.57 24.35 -5.28
CA PHE A 382 -11.04 24.00 -3.95
C PHE A 382 -9.51 24.09 -3.91
N ALA A 383 -8.83 23.38 -4.83
CA ALA A 383 -7.39 23.43 -5.03
C ALA A 383 -6.54 23.24 -3.75
N PHE A 384 -6.98 22.38 -2.81
CA PHE A 384 -6.17 22.07 -1.63
C PHE A 384 -4.93 21.29 -2.05
N ARG A 385 -3.76 21.74 -1.60
CA ARG A 385 -2.48 21.21 -2.07
C ARG A 385 -2.19 19.84 -1.43
N PRO A 386 -1.82 18.82 -2.22
CA PRO A 386 -1.17 17.62 -1.68
C PRO A 386 0.21 18.00 -1.14
N PHE A 387 0.84 17.10 -0.41
CA PHE A 387 2.11 17.37 0.25
C PHE A 387 3.00 16.14 0.30
N VAL A 388 4.31 16.38 0.44
CA VAL A 388 5.30 15.34 0.69
C VAL A 388 5.26 14.92 2.16
N THR A 389 5.27 13.62 2.43
CA THR A 389 5.54 13.07 3.76
C THR A 389 7.03 12.86 3.94
N GLU A 390 7.54 13.20 5.11
CA GLU A 390 8.98 13.24 5.40
C GLU A 390 9.28 12.29 6.55
N ILE A 391 10.09 11.26 6.28
CA ILE A 391 10.34 10.15 7.20
C ILE A 391 11.85 9.94 7.37
N ASN A 392 12.29 9.97 8.62
CA ASN A 392 13.70 9.91 8.98
C ASN A 392 13.95 8.81 10.00
N VAL A 393 14.59 7.74 9.56
CA VAL A 393 14.82 6.55 10.39
C VAL A 393 16.31 6.25 10.55
N MET A 394 16.77 6.31 11.80
CA MET A 394 18.09 5.83 12.21
C MET A 394 18.00 4.42 12.80
N VAL A 395 18.75 3.48 12.20
CA VAL A 395 18.88 2.09 12.67
C VAL A 395 20.33 1.70 12.89
N LYS A 396 20.55 0.82 13.87
CA LYS A 396 21.86 0.26 14.18
C LYS A 396 21.97 -1.15 13.63
N ILE A 397 23.06 -1.45 12.94
CA ILE A 397 23.43 -2.79 12.49
C ILE A 397 24.63 -3.24 13.33
N LYS A 398 24.58 -4.48 13.80
CA LYS A 398 25.73 -5.18 14.39
C LYS A 398 25.98 -6.44 13.59
N GLY A 399 27.25 -6.74 13.31
CA GLY A 399 27.63 -7.93 12.56
C GLY A 399 29.06 -8.35 12.82
N ILE A 400 29.39 -9.52 12.28
CA ILE A 400 30.72 -10.12 12.32
C ILE A 400 31.20 -10.22 10.88
N ARG A 401 32.46 -9.88 10.61
CA ARG A 401 33.04 -10.01 9.27
C ARG A 401 33.05 -11.48 8.82
N GLY A 402 32.69 -11.72 7.56
CA GLY A 402 32.63 -13.07 6.98
C GLY A 402 31.48 -13.96 7.47
N GLU A 403 30.52 -13.41 8.22
CA GLU A 403 29.20 -14.00 8.50
C GLU A 403 28.21 -13.60 7.39
#